data_AF-B7B5G5-F1
#
_entry.id   AF-B7B5G5-F1
#
_cell.length_a   1.000
_cell.length_b   1.000
_cell.length_c   1.000
_cell.angle_alpha   90.00
_cell.angle_beta   90.00
_cell.angle_gamma   90.00
#
_symmetry.space_group_name_H-M   'P 1'
#
loop_
_entity.id
_entity.type
_entity.pdbx_description
1 polymer ?
#
loop_
_entity_poly.entity_id
_entity_poly.type
_entity_poly.pdbx_seq_one_letter_code
_entity_poly.pdbx_strand_id
1 'polypeptide(L)' 'MRITTLLLFVFIFCMHAENSSSQNVNVTIKRSNTELENVLNDIEKQTDYLFIYNKFVNVDRKVSVNLKKA' A
#
# COMPACT_ATOMS: atom_id res chain seq x y z
N MET A 1 -7.85 -19.19 -40.97
CA MET A 1 -6.90 -18.30 -40.27
C MET A 1 -7.55 -16.93 -40.03
N ARG A 2 -8.58 -16.86 -39.17
CA ARG A 2 -9.29 -15.61 -38.83
C ARG A 2 -9.57 -15.55 -37.33
N ILE A 3 -9.92 -16.69 -36.73
CA ILE A 3 -10.05 -16.82 -35.28
C ILE A 3 -8.68 -16.80 -34.59
N THR A 4 -7.66 -17.42 -35.20
CA THR A 4 -6.29 -17.45 -34.68
C THR A 4 -5.68 -16.06 -34.57
N THR A 5 -5.93 -15.20 -35.56
CA THR A 5 -5.47 -13.80 -35.53
C THR A 5 -6.18 -12.97 -34.47
N LEU A 6 -7.47 -13.22 -34.23
CA LEU A 6 -8.25 -12.56 -33.18
C LEU A 6 -7.80 -13.00 -31.78
N LEU A 7 -7.55 -14.29 -31.59
CA LEU A 7 -7.01 -14.83 -30.34
C LEU A 7 -5.60 -14.30 -30.07
N LEU A 8 -4.73 -14.23 -31.09
CA LEU A 8 -3.39 -13.66 -30.97
C LEU A 8 -3.43 -12.18 -30.56
N PHE A 9 -4.38 -11.43 -31.14
CA PHE A 9 -4.59 -10.02 -30.81
C PHE A 9 -4.98 -9.84 -29.34
N VAL A 10 -6.00 -10.59 -28.85
CA VAL A 10 -6.43 -10.54 -27.45
C VAL A 10 -5.28 -10.92 -26.50
N PHE A 11 -4.47 -11.91 -26.86
CA PHE A 11 -3.34 -12.37 -26.04
C PHE A 11 -2.28 -11.28 -25.80
N ILE A 12 -2.05 -10.41 -26.79
CA ILE A 12 -1.12 -9.28 -26.66
C ILE A 12 -1.64 -8.23 -25.66
N PHE A 13 -2.96 -7.99 -25.61
CA PHE A 13 -3.56 -7.08 -24.61
C PHE A 13 -3.59 -7.68 -23.21
N CYS A 14 -3.76 -9.00 -23.08
CA CYS A 14 -3.70 -9.67 -21.77
C CYS A 14 -2.28 -9.71 -21.18
N MET A 15 -1.24 -9.65 -22.02
CA MET A 15 0.16 -9.57 -21.58
C MET A 15 0.60 -8.16 -21.15
N HIS A 16 -0.26 -7.15 -21.25
CA HIS A 16 -0.01 -5.84 -20.65
C HIS A 16 -0.12 -5.93 -19.13
N ALA A 17 0.96 -6.37 -18.49
CA ALA A 17 1.14 -6.28 -17.04
C ALA A 17 1.48 -4.82 -16.70
N GLU A 18 0.46 -3.98 -16.60
CA GLU A 18 0.64 -2.67 -16.00
C GLU A 18 0.91 -2.85 -14.50
N ASN A 19 1.92 -2.16 -13.99
CA ASN A 19 2.36 -2.31 -12.60
C ASN A 19 1.20 -1.93 -11.68
N SER A 20 0.62 -2.90 -10.98
CA SER A 20 -0.59 -2.66 -10.18
C SER A 20 -0.28 -1.68 -9.05
N SER A 21 -0.81 -0.46 -9.16
CA SER A 21 -0.57 0.68 -8.27
C SER A 21 -0.88 0.40 -6.79
N SER A 22 -1.66 -0.65 -6.52
CA SER A 22 -2.00 -1.13 -5.18
C SER A 22 -0.80 -1.57 -4.34
N GLN A 23 0.37 -1.82 -4.94
CA GLN A 23 1.57 -2.26 -4.22
C GLN A 23 2.63 -1.18 -3.99
N ASN A 24 2.41 0.06 -4.44
CA ASN A 24 3.43 1.11 -4.45
C ASN A 24 2.97 2.40 -3.77
N VAL A 25 2.18 2.26 -2.71
CA VAL A 25 1.69 3.42 -1.94
C VAL A 25 2.83 4.01 -1.14
N ASN A 26 3.29 5.17 -1.61
CA ASN A 26 4.39 5.88 -0.99
C ASN A 26 3.91 6.65 0.23
N VAL A 27 4.38 6.26 1.41
CA VAL A 27 4.14 6.99 2.66
C VAL A 27 5.39 7.71 3.14
N THR A 28 5.20 8.90 3.71
CA THR A 28 6.26 9.64 4.41
C THR A 28 5.85 9.88 5.84
N ILE A 29 6.69 9.44 6.79
CA ILE A 29 6.40 9.53 8.21
C ILE A 29 7.66 10.02 8.92
N LYS A 30 7.54 11.16 9.60
CA LYS A 30 8.58 11.70 10.47
C LYS A 30 7.97 12.05 11.81
N ARG A 31 7.98 11.11 12.74
CA ARG A 31 7.48 11.26 14.11
C ARG A 31 8.54 10.80 15.10
N SER A 32 8.65 11.50 16.22
CA SER A 32 9.53 11.13 17.31
C SER A 32 8.73 11.11 18.60
N ASN A 33 8.91 10.08 19.42
CA ASN A 33 8.28 9.93 20.72
C ASN A 33 6.75 10.14 20.68
N THR A 34 6.08 9.54 19.69
CA THR A 34 4.63 9.62 19.50
C THR A 34 3.97 8.28 19.79
N GLU A 35 2.68 8.25 20.08
CA GLU A 35 1.95 6.97 20.18
C GLU A 35 1.93 6.24 18.84
N LEU A 36 2.01 4.91 18.90
CA LEU A 36 1.92 4.04 17.72
C LEU A 36 0.61 4.30 16.96
N GLU A 37 -0.49 4.58 17.65
CA GLU A 37 -1.76 4.96 17.05
C GLU A 37 -1.61 6.12 16.05
N ASN A 38 -0.88 7.17 16.42
CA ASN A 38 -0.68 8.33 15.54
C ASN A 38 0.12 7.98 14.28
N VAL A 39 1.04 7.02 14.36
CA VAL A 39 1.77 6.52 13.20
C VAL A 39 0.86 5.71 12.28
N LEU A 40 0.01 4.85 12.85
CA LEU A 40 -0.98 4.08 12.07
C LEU A 40 -1.97 5.02 11.38
N ASN A 41 -2.50 6.00 12.11
CA ASN A 41 -3.40 7.03 11.57
C ASN A 41 -2.74 7.85 10.45
N ASP A 42 -1.44 8.14 10.53
CA ASP A 42 -0.70 8.82 9.45
C ASP A 42 -0.63 7.95 8.17
N ILE A 43 -0.61 6.62 8.30
CA ILE A 43 -0.65 5.69 7.16
C ILE A 43 -2.08 5.62 6.60
N GLU A 44 -3.11 5.44 7.43
CA GLU A 44 -4.51 5.42 6.97
C GLU A 44 -4.93 6.72 6.26
N LYS A 45 -4.34 7.86 6.63
CA LYS A 45 -4.60 9.14 5.95
C LYS A 45 -3.92 9.27 4.59
N GLN A 46 -2.81 8.57 4.38
CA GLN A 46 -2.00 8.65 3.14
C GLN A 46 -2.30 7.51 2.18
N THR A 47 -3.07 6.51 2.62
CA THR A 47 -3.28 5.24 1.91
C THR A 47 -4.74 4.84 2.03
N ASP A 48 -5.20 3.91 1.21
CA ASP A 48 -6.54 3.31 1.37
C ASP A 48 -6.55 2.15 2.39
N TYR A 49 -5.55 2.10 3.30
CA TYR A 49 -5.45 1.06 4.32
C TYR A 49 -6.28 1.39 5.56
N LEU A 50 -6.76 0.32 6.21
CA LEU A 50 -7.43 0.36 7.50
C LEU A 50 -6.74 -0.63 8.45
N PHE A 51 -6.18 -0.14 9.55
CA PHE A 51 -5.53 -0.96 10.57
C PHE A 51 -6.54 -1.39 11.62
N ILE A 52 -6.87 -2.69 11.60
CA ILE A 52 -7.71 -3.33 12.62
C ILE A 52 -6.78 -4.16 13.52
N TYR A 53 -6.81 -3.89 14.82
CA TYR A 53 -5.98 -4.58 15.81
C TYR A 53 -6.82 -5.03 17.02
N ASN A 54 -6.33 -6.04 17.72
CA ASN A 54 -6.97 -6.53 18.94
C ASN A 54 -6.55 -5.71 20.17
N LYS A 55 -7.25 -5.93 21.29
CA LYS A 55 -6.97 -5.25 22.57
C LYS A 55 -5.60 -5.53 23.20
N PHE A 56 -4.85 -6.50 22.68
CA PHE A 56 -3.52 -6.86 23.18
C PHE A 56 -2.41 -6.08 22.47
N VAL A 57 -2.73 -5.34 21.40
CA VAL A 57 -1.80 -4.41 20.76
C VAL A 57 -1.79 -3.11 21.57
N ASN A 58 -0.66 -2.82 22.21
CA ASN A 58 -0.45 -1.54 22.90
C ASN A 58 -0.15 -0.44 21.88
N VAL A 59 -1.20 0.29 21.47
CA VAL A 59 -1.08 1.44 20.55
C VAL A 59 -0.64 2.73 21.24
N ASP A 60 -0.71 2.78 22.57
CA ASP A 60 -0.30 3.95 23.37
C ASP A 60 1.23 4.02 23.55
N ARG A 61 1.94 2.95 23.20
CA ARG A 61 3.40 2.89 23.32
C ARG A 61 4.06 3.98 22.48
N LYS A 62 5.11 4.60 23.02
CA LYS A 62 5.87 5.64 22.31
C LYS A 62 6.81 5.01 21.28
N VAL A 63 6.78 5.52 20.06
CA VAL A 63 7.60 5.11 18.93
C VAL A 63 8.17 6.33 18.21
N SER A 64 9.31 6.12 17.55
CA SER A 64 9.96 7.11 16.67
C SER A 64 10.18 6.47 15.32
N VAL A 65 9.63 7.08 14.27
CA VAL A 65 9.69 6.59 12.89
C VAL A 65 10.18 7.73 12.00
N ASN A 66 11.20 7.44 11.21
CA ASN A 66 11.75 8.35 10.21
C ASN A 66 11.87 7.60 8.89
N LEU A 67 10.77 7.57 8.15
CA LEU A 67 10.67 6.94 6.85
C LEU A 67 10.49 8.02 5.78
N LYS A 68 11.36 8.00 4.77
CA LYS A 68 11.29 8.89 3.60
C LYS A 68 11.08 8.04 2.35
N LYS A 69 9.84 7.97 1.86
CA LYS A 69 9.42 7.30 0.61
C LYS A 69 9.79 5.82 0.55
N ALA A 70 8.78 4.94 0.61
CA ALA A 70 8.89 3.50 0.36
C ALA A 70 7.81 3.10 -0.65
#